data_AF-A0A9D8QWT8-F1
#
_entry.id   AF-A0A9D8QWT8-F1
#
_cell.length_a   1.000
_cell.length_b   1.000
_cell.length_c   1.000
_cell.angle_alpha   90.00
_cell.angle_beta   90.00
_cell.angle_gamma   90.00
#
_symmetry.space_group_name_H-M   'P 1'
#
loop_
_entity.id
_entity.type
_entity.pdbx_description
1 polymer ?
#
loop_
_entity_poly.entity_id
_entity_poly.type
_entity_poly.pdbx_seq_one_letter_code
_entity_poly.pdbx_strand_id
1 'polypeptide(L)'
;MRTLRLASRALTLVSVTLLALLASCTEDTDGYGGLSDLSITPRSTDLEAEAGSVWVSVEAEGAWTITLAYDGDGGWASVDPSSGSGAAGNVRLRYEENTGNGPRSVTLVLESGGHSARATVTQVGLSGSTSDKFSNGTDVAAWRWLELPATESGDGLTFFVHDMDGGKYQGAAKSGLRNWSFYWDAAEHMSLWVAYPLNNSIKGSGTSRSNAWGFDPLLPADAQPNVMQGSYGGGWTRGHQLPSADRLATFKANASTFYGTNMTPQDYDFNCGIWAGLEGKVRSYASLSDTLYVVTGCQYKESSMFTGMSTGFRVKVPTHYFKAVLFRGHSPYATDGFMAAGFLLPHDSAISGRSFLDYIMSIDELEAKTGINFFPNLEEVVGQAKYQAIESQEPSNWWK
;
A
#
# COMPACT_ATOMS: atom_id res chain seq x y z
N MET A 1 73.71 -39.70 -4.45
CA MET A 1 72.24 -39.91 -4.38
C MET A 1 71.56 -38.55 -4.18
N ARG A 2 70.68 -38.20 -5.12
CA ARG A 2 69.52 -37.28 -5.04
C ARG A 2 69.71 -35.85 -4.49
N THR A 3 69.60 -34.94 -5.46
CA THR A 3 69.27 -33.51 -5.49
C THR A 3 68.22 -33.00 -4.48
N LEU A 4 68.52 -31.86 -3.86
CA LEU A 4 67.59 -31.03 -3.08
C LEU A 4 66.50 -30.40 -3.99
N ARG A 5 65.24 -30.49 -3.59
CA ARG A 5 64.13 -29.65 -4.08
C ARG A 5 63.79 -28.61 -3.02
N LEU A 6 64.01 -27.33 -3.30
CA LEU A 6 63.34 -26.22 -2.62
C LEU A 6 62.10 -25.82 -3.41
N ALA A 7 60.96 -25.81 -2.74
CA ALA A 7 59.67 -25.39 -3.29
C ALA A 7 59.49 -23.87 -3.11
N SER A 8 59.08 -23.22 -4.20
CA SER A 8 58.68 -21.83 -4.32
C SER A 8 57.42 -21.54 -3.49
N ARG A 9 57.43 -20.44 -2.71
CA ARG A 9 56.24 -19.74 -2.22
C ARG A 9 56.19 -18.37 -2.90
N ALA A 10 55.21 -18.19 -3.77
CA ALA A 10 54.91 -16.92 -4.42
C ALA A 10 54.16 -15.99 -3.44
N LEU A 11 54.65 -14.77 -3.33
CA LEU A 11 54.04 -13.65 -2.63
C LEU A 11 53.25 -12.84 -3.70
N THR A 12 51.94 -12.68 -3.55
CA THR A 12 51.15 -11.84 -4.47
C THR A 12 50.55 -10.68 -3.69
N LEU A 13 51.02 -9.49 -4.05
CA LEU A 13 50.60 -8.17 -3.60
C LEU A 13 49.20 -7.86 -4.19
N VAL A 14 48.22 -7.53 -3.36
CA VAL A 14 46.91 -7.03 -3.83
C VAL A 14 46.92 -5.50 -3.66
N SER A 15 47.00 -4.80 -4.79
CA SER A 15 46.83 -3.34 -4.86
C SER A 15 45.36 -2.96 -4.83
N VAL A 16 45.04 -1.99 -3.98
CA VAL A 16 43.75 -1.28 -3.93
C VAL A 16 43.76 -0.20 -4.99
N THR A 17 42.74 -0.17 -5.86
CA THR A 17 42.47 0.98 -6.74
C THR A 17 41.01 1.36 -6.66
N LEU A 18 40.79 2.51 -6.03
CA LEU A 18 39.60 3.34 -6.07
C LEU A 18 39.51 4.01 -7.45
N LEU A 19 38.38 3.93 -8.17
CA LEU A 19 38.14 4.83 -9.30
C LEU A 19 36.65 5.16 -9.46
N ALA A 20 36.43 6.46 -9.67
CA ALA A 20 35.20 7.20 -9.53
C ALA A 20 34.23 7.06 -10.70
N LEU A 21 32.94 7.28 -10.42
CA LEU A 21 31.89 7.51 -11.39
C LEU A 21 32.18 8.77 -12.23
N LEU A 22 32.07 8.63 -13.55
CA LEU A 22 31.80 9.75 -14.46
C LEU A 22 30.64 9.37 -15.38
N ALA A 23 29.66 10.28 -15.43
CA ALA A 23 28.52 10.25 -16.33
C ALA A 23 28.97 10.37 -17.79
N SER A 24 28.34 9.60 -18.66
CA SER A 24 28.45 9.75 -20.12
C SER A 24 27.04 9.74 -20.71
N CYS A 25 26.65 10.86 -21.31
CA CYS A 25 25.54 10.91 -22.25
C CYS A 25 26.08 10.43 -23.60
N THR A 26 25.44 9.43 -24.21
CA THR A 26 25.55 9.14 -25.64
C THR A 26 24.18 8.67 -26.15
N GLU A 27 23.70 9.34 -27.19
CA GLU A 27 22.63 8.87 -28.07
C GLU A 27 23.15 7.68 -28.88
N ASP A 28 22.35 6.62 -29.01
CA ASP A 28 22.48 5.59 -30.06
C ASP A 28 21.10 4.94 -30.33
N THR A 29 20.57 5.23 -31.50
CA THR A 29 19.62 4.46 -32.34
C THR A 29 20.39 3.28 -32.97
N ASP A 30 19.94 2.04 -33.20
CA ASP A 30 18.63 1.42 -33.43
C ASP A 30 18.72 -0.09 -33.09
N GLY A 31 17.56 -0.75 -32.91
CA GLY A 31 17.36 -2.05 -33.54
C GLY A 31 17.13 -3.29 -32.64
N TYR A 32 16.03 -3.31 -31.89
CA TYR A 32 15.27 -4.55 -31.67
C TYR A 32 13.79 -4.27 -31.93
N GLY A 33 13.33 -4.59 -33.14
CA GLY A 33 11.90 -4.59 -33.45
C GLY A 33 11.23 -5.84 -32.90
N GLY A 34 10.08 -5.65 -32.24
CA GLY A 34 9.03 -6.68 -32.26
C GLY A 34 8.28 -6.98 -30.97
N LEU A 35 7.81 -5.97 -30.22
CA LEU A 35 6.48 -5.98 -29.58
C LEU A 35 6.03 -4.51 -29.48
N SER A 36 5.00 -4.13 -30.20
CA SER A 36 4.33 -2.84 -30.05
C SER A 36 3.64 -2.79 -28.69
N ASP A 37 4.07 -1.91 -27.78
CA ASP A 37 3.43 -1.68 -26.47
C ASP A 37 2.12 -0.88 -26.65
N LEU A 38 1.17 -1.44 -27.39
CA LEU A 38 -0.19 -0.90 -27.48
C LEU A 38 -1.01 -1.45 -26.31
N SER A 39 -1.38 -0.59 -25.36
CA SER A 39 -2.21 -1.00 -24.22
C SER A 39 -3.26 0.05 -23.84
N ILE A 40 -4.40 -0.42 -23.35
CA ILE A 40 -5.47 0.39 -22.78
C ILE A 40 -5.86 -0.21 -21.42
N THR A 41 -5.81 0.60 -20.37
CA THR A 41 -6.01 0.13 -18.99
C THR A 41 -6.92 1.09 -18.21
N PRO A 42 -8.21 0.77 -18.07
CA PRO A 42 -9.09 1.43 -17.11
C PRO A 42 -8.56 1.22 -15.69
N ARG A 43 -8.62 2.26 -14.83
CA ARG A 43 -8.19 2.15 -13.43
C ARG A 43 -9.09 1.23 -12.58
N SER A 44 -10.34 1.07 -12.99
CA SER A 44 -11.28 0.07 -12.50
C SER A 44 -11.99 -0.60 -13.67
N THR A 45 -12.19 -1.91 -13.55
CA THR A 45 -13.00 -2.72 -14.47
C THR A 45 -14.34 -3.12 -13.89
N ASP A 46 -14.56 -2.85 -12.61
CA ASP A 46 -15.82 -3.10 -11.90
C ASP A 46 -16.38 -1.75 -11.44
N LEU A 47 -17.59 -1.42 -11.87
CA LEU A 47 -18.25 -0.15 -11.61
C LEU A 47 -19.53 -0.37 -10.82
N GLU A 48 -19.80 0.56 -9.92
CA GLU A 48 -21.04 0.61 -9.15
C GLU A 48 -22.24 1.01 -10.02
N ALA A 49 -23.44 0.76 -9.51
CA ALA A 49 -24.66 1.02 -10.26
C ALA A 49 -24.87 2.52 -10.53
N GLU A 50 -24.37 3.43 -9.70
CA GLU A 50 -24.51 4.87 -9.88
C GLU A 50 -23.77 5.41 -11.11
N ALA A 51 -24.16 6.60 -11.59
CA ALA A 51 -23.42 7.31 -12.62
C ALA A 51 -22.03 7.74 -12.10
N GLY A 52 -21.01 7.67 -12.94
CA GLY A 52 -19.65 7.94 -12.51
C GLY A 52 -18.64 8.06 -13.63
N SER A 53 -17.36 7.92 -13.28
CA SER A 53 -16.27 7.94 -14.26
C SER A 53 -15.02 7.24 -13.76
N VAL A 54 -14.23 6.72 -14.68
CA VAL A 54 -12.94 6.07 -14.43
C VAL A 54 -11.87 6.61 -15.38
N TRP A 55 -10.66 6.81 -14.88
CA TRP A 55 -9.51 7.17 -15.73
C TRP A 55 -9.02 5.94 -16.49
N VAL A 56 -8.54 6.17 -17.70
CA VAL A 56 -8.02 5.14 -18.61
C VAL A 56 -6.61 5.57 -19.01
N SER A 57 -5.65 4.68 -18.84
CA SER A 57 -4.30 4.86 -19.36
C SER A 57 -4.18 4.24 -20.75
N VAL A 58 -3.55 4.97 -21.67
CA VAL A 58 -3.24 4.53 -23.03
C VAL A 58 -1.72 4.55 -23.20
N GLU A 59 -1.16 3.44 -23.67
CA GLU A 59 0.21 3.37 -24.19
C GLU A 59 0.11 3.09 -25.70
N ALA A 60 0.72 3.95 -26.51
CA ALA A 60 0.73 3.86 -27.96
C ALA A 60 1.91 4.68 -28.51
N GLU A 61 2.57 4.21 -29.57
CA GLU A 61 3.70 4.94 -30.18
C GLU A 61 3.28 6.07 -31.14
N GLY A 62 2.03 6.02 -31.64
CA GLY A 62 1.53 6.93 -32.66
C GLY A 62 0.11 7.44 -32.37
N ALA A 63 -0.54 7.96 -33.42
CA ALA A 63 -1.92 8.40 -33.33
C ALA A 63 -2.86 7.23 -33.03
N TRP A 64 -3.77 7.44 -32.09
CA TRP A 64 -4.69 6.41 -31.61
C TRP A 64 -6.12 6.92 -31.50
N THR A 65 -7.07 5.99 -31.54
CA THR A 65 -8.49 6.23 -31.32
C THR A 65 -9.07 5.18 -30.38
N ILE A 66 -10.02 5.57 -29.53
CA ILE A 66 -10.78 4.67 -28.65
C ILE A 66 -12.23 4.66 -29.09
N THR A 67 -12.77 3.47 -29.28
CA THR A 67 -14.20 3.24 -29.51
C THR A 67 -14.79 2.38 -28.39
N LEU A 68 -16.10 2.49 -28.19
CA LEU A 68 -16.82 1.70 -27.18
C LEU A 68 -17.67 0.64 -27.88
N ALA A 69 -17.44 -0.62 -27.54
CA ALA A 69 -18.23 -1.76 -27.99
C ALA A 69 -19.09 -2.29 -26.84
N TYR A 70 -20.38 -2.52 -27.11
CA TYR A 70 -21.35 -2.96 -26.11
C TYR A 70 -21.81 -4.38 -26.41
N ASP A 71 -22.01 -5.19 -25.36
CA ASP A 71 -22.66 -6.49 -25.44
C ASP A 71 -24.13 -6.31 -24.96
N GLY A 72 -24.97 -5.74 -25.84
CA GLY A 72 -26.37 -5.40 -25.54
C GLY A 72 -26.69 -3.91 -25.69
N ASP A 73 -27.52 -3.38 -24.78
CA ASP A 73 -27.92 -1.96 -24.79
C ASP A 73 -26.69 -1.04 -24.63
N GLY A 74 -26.50 -0.17 -25.62
CA GLY A 74 -25.36 0.75 -25.69
C GLY A 74 -25.72 2.20 -25.32
N GLY A 75 -24.73 3.09 -25.39
CA GLY A 75 -24.92 4.53 -25.24
C GLY A 75 -24.89 5.06 -23.80
N TRP A 76 -24.76 4.19 -22.80
CA TRP A 76 -24.66 4.59 -21.39
C TRP A 76 -23.25 4.98 -20.94
N ALA A 77 -22.26 4.98 -21.84
CA ALA A 77 -20.89 5.36 -21.53
C ALA A 77 -20.27 6.23 -22.64
N SER A 78 -19.30 7.06 -22.28
CA SER A 78 -18.55 7.91 -23.21
C SER A 78 -17.09 8.01 -22.80
N VAL A 79 -16.19 8.20 -23.77
CA VAL A 79 -14.74 8.33 -23.53
C VAL A 79 -14.23 9.66 -24.07
N ASP A 80 -13.41 10.35 -23.27
CA ASP A 80 -12.90 11.69 -23.60
C ASP A 80 -11.48 11.91 -23.02
N PRO A 81 -10.48 12.30 -23.83
CA PRO A 81 -10.55 12.33 -25.30
C PRO A 81 -10.67 10.91 -25.89
N SER A 82 -11.43 10.77 -26.97
CA SER A 82 -11.57 9.50 -27.72
C SER A 82 -10.47 9.29 -28.77
N SER A 83 -9.51 10.21 -28.89
CA SER A 83 -8.39 10.12 -29.81
C SER A 83 -7.21 10.95 -29.33
N GLY A 84 -6.00 10.56 -29.69
CA GLY A 84 -4.78 11.28 -29.33
C GLY A 84 -3.56 10.70 -30.02
N SER A 85 -2.38 10.95 -29.45
CA SER A 85 -1.10 10.44 -29.94
C SER A 85 -0.17 10.20 -28.76
N GLY A 86 0.65 9.14 -28.82
CA GLY A 86 1.58 8.82 -27.73
C GLY A 86 0.87 8.27 -26.48
N ALA A 87 1.61 8.14 -25.39
CA ALA A 87 1.05 7.76 -24.09
C ALA A 87 0.10 8.85 -23.55
N ALA A 88 -1.01 8.44 -22.93
CA ALA A 88 -1.99 9.35 -22.34
C ALA A 88 -2.60 8.79 -21.06
N GLY A 89 -2.55 9.58 -19.98
CA GLY A 89 -3.19 9.28 -18.68
C GLY A 89 -4.42 10.14 -18.38
N ASN A 90 -4.82 11.00 -19.32
CA ASN A 90 -5.93 11.95 -19.19
C ASN A 90 -7.21 11.48 -19.91
N VAL A 91 -7.28 10.22 -20.33
CA VAL A 91 -8.50 9.64 -20.92
C VAL A 91 -9.47 9.28 -19.82
N ARG A 92 -10.72 9.71 -19.94
CA ARG A 92 -11.78 9.47 -18.96
C ARG A 92 -12.95 8.75 -19.61
N LEU A 93 -13.27 7.57 -19.09
CA LEU A 93 -14.53 6.88 -19.36
C LEU A 93 -15.58 7.40 -18.36
N ARG A 94 -16.65 8.01 -18.85
CA ARG A 94 -17.83 8.40 -18.07
C ARG A 94 -18.96 7.41 -18.34
N TYR A 95 -19.76 7.11 -17.33
CA TYR A 95 -20.87 6.17 -17.44
C TYR A 95 -22.09 6.67 -16.67
N GLU A 96 -23.26 6.37 -17.19
CA GLU A 96 -24.55 6.68 -16.58
C GLU A 96 -24.91 5.63 -15.52
N GLU A 97 -25.94 5.92 -14.73
CA GLU A 97 -26.49 4.97 -13.76
C GLU A 97 -27.05 3.73 -14.48
N ASN A 98 -26.81 2.54 -13.92
CA ASN A 98 -27.43 1.31 -14.35
C ASN A 98 -28.71 1.06 -13.58
N THR A 99 -29.83 1.53 -14.12
CA THR A 99 -31.16 1.31 -13.55
C THR A 99 -31.69 -0.11 -13.78
N GLY A 100 -30.92 -0.97 -14.46
CA GLY A 100 -31.25 -2.37 -14.69
C GLY A 100 -30.93 -3.27 -13.49
N ASN A 101 -31.57 -4.43 -13.45
CA ASN A 101 -31.37 -5.41 -12.37
C ASN A 101 -30.10 -6.27 -12.55
N GLY A 102 -29.61 -6.40 -13.78
CA GLY A 102 -28.42 -7.20 -14.13
C GLY A 102 -27.20 -6.33 -14.44
N PRO A 103 -25.99 -6.90 -14.40
CA PRO A 103 -24.78 -6.19 -14.80
C PRO A 103 -24.81 -5.89 -16.31
N ARG A 104 -24.11 -4.84 -16.71
CA ARG A 104 -23.87 -4.46 -18.11
C ARG A 104 -22.39 -4.17 -18.33
N SER A 105 -21.87 -4.40 -19.53
CA SER A 105 -20.45 -4.22 -19.81
C SER A 105 -20.20 -3.42 -21.08
N VAL A 106 -19.09 -2.67 -21.08
CA VAL A 106 -18.57 -1.95 -22.24
C VAL A 106 -17.10 -2.29 -22.44
N THR A 107 -16.70 -2.56 -23.67
CA THR A 107 -15.32 -2.79 -24.06
C THR A 107 -14.77 -1.53 -24.73
N LEU A 108 -13.72 -0.96 -24.15
CA LEU A 108 -12.91 0.06 -24.79
C LEU A 108 -11.98 -0.62 -25.78
N VAL A 109 -12.06 -0.20 -27.04
CA VAL A 109 -11.23 -0.70 -28.14
C VAL A 109 -10.30 0.42 -28.58
N LEU A 110 -9.02 0.29 -28.24
CA LEU A 110 -7.94 1.18 -28.65
C LEU A 110 -7.37 0.68 -29.97
N GLU A 111 -7.31 1.56 -30.97
CA GLU A 111 -6.73 1.29 -32.30
C GLU A 111 -5.55 2.25 -32.54
N SER A 112 -4.41 1.73 -32.98
CA SER A 112 -3.22 2.52 -33.35
C SER A 112 -2.37 1.76 -34.36
N GLY A 113 -2.01 2.40 -35.48
CA GLY A 113 -1.08 1.82 -36.46
C GLY A 113 -1.50 0.46 -37.06
N GLY A 114 -2.79 0.13 -37.07
CA GLY A 114 -3.30 -1.18 -37.53
C GLY A 114 -3.32 -2.29 -36.47
N HIS A 115 -2.96 -1.96 -35.23
CA HIS A 115 -3.05 -2.85 -34.07
C HIS A 115 -4.20 -2.41 -33.15
N SER A 116 -4.76 -3.38 -32.41
CA SER A 116 -5.84 -3.12 -31.44
C SER A 116 -5.51 -3.66 -30.05
N ALA A 117 -5.91 -2.93 -29.02
CA ALA A 117 -5.92 -3.35 -27.63
C ALA A 117 -7.32 -3.16 -27.03
N ARG A 118 -7.70 -3.99 -26.06
CA ARG A 118 -9.06 -3.99 -25.50
C ARG A 118 -9.05 -4.07 -23.99
N ALA A 119 -9.96 -3.35 -23.36
CA ALA A 119 -10.28 -3.50 -21.94
C ALA A 119 -11.79 -3.45 -21.73
N THR A 120 -12.31 -4.41 -20.98
CA THR A 120 -13.74 -4.47 -20.65
C THR A 120 -13.97 -3.97 -19.25
N VAL A 121 -15.00 -3.16 -19.10
CA VAL A 121 -15.49 -2.65 -17.82
C VAL A 121 -16.93 -3.15 -17.63
N THR A 122 -17.25 -3.63 -16.44
CA THR A 122 -18.57 -4.17 -16.06
C THR A 122 -19.16 -3.30 -14.97
N GLN A 123 -20.38 -2.84 -15.17
CA GLN A 123 -21.17 -2.10 -14.20
C GLN A 123 -22.23 -3.00 -13.60
N VAL A 124 -22.32 -3.06 -12.26
CA VAL A 124 -23.37 -3.83 -11.57
C VAL A 124 -24.75 -3.19 -11.77
N GLY A 125 -25.81 -3.98 -11.60
CA GLY A 125 -27.20 -3.49 -11.62
C GLY A 125 -27.77 -3.28 -10.22
N LEU A 126 -28.93 -2.62 -10.10
CA LEU A 126 -29.57 -2.28 -8.81
C LEU A 126 -29.84 -3.48 -7.89
N SER A 127 -30.16 -4.66 -8.45
CA SER A 127 -30.32 -5.90 -7.67
C SER A 127 -29.08 -6.79 -7.65
N GLY A 128 -28.04 -6.38 -8.38
CA GLY A 128 -26.69 -6.93 -8.28
C GLY A 128 -25.93 -6.32 -7.12
N SER A 129 -26.63 -5.92 -6.04
CA SER A 129 -26.04 -5.78 -4.70
C SER A 129 -25.19 -7.00 -4.50
N THR A 130 -23.87 -6.82 -4.59
CA THR A 130 -22.94 -7.83 -4.17
C THR A 130 -23.40 -8.21 -2.78
N SER A 131 -23.57 -9.51 -2.56
CA SER A 131 -23.67 -10.03 -1.22
C SER A 131 -22.55 -9.38 -0.42
N ASP A 132 -22.92 -8.62 0.59
CA ASP A 132 -22.02 -7.87 1.44
C ASP A 132 -20.98 -8.84 2.02
N LYS A 133 -19.82 -8.89 1.36
CA LYS A 133 -18.61 -9.56 1.86
C LYS A 133 -17.47 -8.55 2.03
N PHE A 134 -17.74 -7.29 1.71
CA PHE A 134 -16.79 -6.18 1.70
C PHE A 134 -17.50 -4.86 2.04
N SER A 135 -18.42 -4.87 3.02
CA SER A 135 -19.04 -3.63 3.50
C SER A 135 -17.94 -2.75 4.08
N ASN A 136 -17.66 -1.62 3.43
CA ASN A 136 -17.07 -0.49 4.14
C ASN A 136 -18.05 -0.14 5.28
N GLY A 137 -17.58 -0.10 6.52
CA GLY A 137 -18.48 -0.12 7.68
C GLY A 137 -17.74 0.02 9.00
N THR A 138 -18.35 -0.40 10.11
CA THR A 138 -17.75 -0.28 11.46
C THR A 138 -17.52 -1.62 12.14
N ASP A 139 -17.93 -2.75 11.55
CA ASP A 139 -17.72 -4.09 12.13
C ASP A 139 -16.62 -4.85 11.38
N VAL A 140 -15.43 -4.87 11.97
CA VAL A 140 -14.27 -5.58 11.43
C VAL A 140 -14.09 -6.98 12.02
N ALA A 141 -14.82 -7.32 13.09
CA ALA A 141 -14.64 -8.59 13.80
C ALA A 141 -15.04 -9.78 12.92
N ALA A 142 -16.07 -9.61 12.08
CA ALA A 142 -16.53 -10.63 11.14
C ALA A 142 -15.45 -11.13 10.15
N TRP A 143 -14.42 -10.33 9.90
CA TRP A 143 -13.31 -10.69 8.99
C TRP A 143 -12.35 -11.71 9.62
N ARG A 144 -12.28 -11.77 10.96
CA ARG A 144 -11.40 -12.68 11.74
C ARG A 144 -9.93 -12.61 11.35
N TRP A 145 -9.55 -11.49 10.75
CA TRP A 145 -8.22 -11.18 10.28
C TRP A 145 -7.35 -10.70 11.43
N LEU A 146 -6.18 -11.30 11.62
CA LEU A 146 -5.42 -11.13 12.86
C LEU A 146 -4.94 -9.70 13.12
N GLU A 147 -4.46 -8.97 12.12
CA GLU A 147 -4.01 -7.58 12.23
C GLU A 147 -5.15 -6.56 12.34
N LEU A 148 -6.42 -6.91 12.22
CA LEU A 148 -7.48 -5.90 12.37
C LEU A 148 -7.61 -5.53 13.85
N PRO A 149 -7.36 -4.25 14.22
CA PRO A 149 -7.71 -3.77 15.56
C PRO A 149 -9.23 -3.82 15.76
N ALA A 150 -9.69 -3.79 17.01
CA ALA A 150 -11.10 -3.57 17.29
C ALA A 150 -11.54 -2.20 16.76
N THR A 151 -12.77 -2.12 16.26
CA THR A 151 -13.45 -0.87 15.88
C THR A 151 -14.62 -0.60 16.80
N GLU A 152 -15.00 0.66 16.96
CA GLU A 152 -16.07 1.07 17.85
C GLU A 152 -17.25 1.63 17.05
N SER A 153 -18.46 1.14 17.33
CA SER A 153 -19.66 1.73 16.75
C SER A 153 -19.87 3.15 17.26
N GLY A 154 -20.01 4.12 16.36
CA GLY A 154 -20.36 5.50 16.72
C GLY A 154 -19.18 6.39 17.11
N ASP A 155 -17.93 5.93 16.90
CA ASP A 155 -16.73 6.77 17.02
C ASP A 155 -16.56 7.77 15.85
N GLY A 156 -17.37 7.62 14.81
CA GLY A 156 -17.37 8.47 13.61
C GLY A 156 -16.36 8.06 12.54
N LEU A 157 -15.69 6.92 12.71
CA LEU A 157 -14.71 6.39 11.76
C LEU A 157 -15.34 5.30 10.88
N THR A 158 -14.72 5.04 9.73
CA THR A 158 -15.20 4.03 8.78
C THR A 158 -14.06 3.14 8.31
N PHE A 159 -14.28 1.83 8.32
CA PHE A 159 -13.35 0.82 7.87
C PHE A 159 -13.46 0.57 6.38
N PHE A 160 -12.31 0.48 5.72
CA PHE A 160 -12.16 0.21 4.30
C PHE A 160 -11.09 -0.86 4.04
N VAL A 161 -11.24 -1.61 2.94
CA VAL A 161 -10.31 -2.66 2.54
C VAL A 161 -9.88 -2.51 1.10
N HIS A 162 -8.58 -2.58 0.86
CA HIS A 162 -7.99 -2.79 -0.46
C HIS A 162 -7.64 -4.26 -0.67
N ASP A 163 -7.94 -4.75 -1.87
CA ASP A 163 -7.53 -6.07 -2.34
C ASP A 163 -6.21 -6.03 -3.12
N MET A 164 -5.50 -7.15 -3.12
CA MET A 164 -4.29 -7.40 -3.89
C MET A 164 -4.74 -7.86 -5.27
N ASP A 165 -4.97 -6.92 -6.15
CA ASP A 165 -5.31 -7.25 -7.53
C ASP A 165 -4.07 -7.72 -8.30
N GLY A 166 -4.22 -8.81 -9.06
CA GLY A 166 -3.13 -9.50 -9.75
C GLY A 166 -2.15 -10.27 -8.85
N GLY A 167 -2.49 -10.52 -7.58
CA GLY A 167 -1.64 -11.31 -6.69
C GLY A 167 -1.53 -12.79 -7.12
N LYS A 168 -0.38 -13.41 -6.86
CA LYS A 168 -0.18 -14.86 -7.07
C LYS A 168 -0.11 -15.59 -5.74
N TYR A 169 -0.96 -16.60 -5.55
CA TYR A 169 -0.83 -17.54 -4.43
C TYR A 169 -0.32 -18.88 -4.96
N GLN A 170 0.81 -19.37 -4.43
CA GLN A 170 1.49 -20.58 -4.92
C GLN A 170 1.73 -20.59 -6.44
N GLY A 171 2.04 -19.42 -7.01
CA GLY A 171 2.33 -19.28 -8.45
C GLY A 171 1.11 -19.06 -9.35
N ALA A 172 -0.12 -19.20 -8.84
CA ALA A 172 -1.36 -18.98 -9.61
C ALA A 172 -1.97 -17.60 -9.30
N ALA A 173 -2.45 -16.90 -10.33
CA ALA A 173 -3.18 -15.65 -10.16
C ALA A 173 -4.46 -15.86 -9.33
N LYS A 174 -4.70 -15.00 -8.33
CA LYS A 174 -5.85 -15.10 -7.43
C LYS A 174 -6.39 -13.70 -7.14
N SER A 175 -7.68 -13.49 -7.39
CA SER A 175 -8.43 -12.30 -6.98
C SER A 175 -8.86 -12.39 -5.52
N GLY A 176 -9.18 -11.25 -4.90
CA GLY A 176 -9.61 -11.19 -3.49
C GLY A 176 -8.50 -11.59 -2.50
N LEU A 177 -7.23 -11.43 -2.90
CA LEU A 177 -6.13 -11.57 -1.97
C LEU A 177 -6.11 -10.34 -1.07
N ARG A 178 -5.85 -10.55 0.21
CA ARG A 178 -5.75 -9.48 1.18
C ARG A 178 -4.56 -8.55 0.89
N ASN A 179 -4.78 -7.24 0.83
CA ASN A 179 -3.71 -6.24 0.69
C ASN A 179 -3.48 -5.42 1.96
N TRP A 180 -4.36 -4.47 2.24
CA TRP A 180 -4.33 -3.63 3.43
C TRP A 180 -5.70 -3.03 3.66
N SER A 181 -5.94 -2.58 4.87
CA SER A 181 -7.18 -1.96 5.29
C SER A 181 -6.88 -0.71 6.11
N PHE A 182 -7.82 0.21 6.18
CA PHE A 182 -7.66 1.45 6.92
C PHE A 182 -8.93 1.87 7.63
N TYR A 183 -8.77 2.60 8.73
CA TYR A 183 -9.86 3.12 9.53
C TYR A 183 -9.85 4.64 9.47
N TRP A 184 -10.76 5.16 8.65
CA TRP A 184 -10.76 6.51 8.15
C TRP A 184 -11.59 7.44 9.04
N ASP A 185 -10.98 8.55 9.42
CA ASP A 185 -11.64 9.69 10.05
C ASP A 185 -11.92 10.75 8.97
N ALA A 186 -13.18 10.80 8.52
CA ALA A 186 -13.59 11.73 7.48
C ALA A 186 -13.55 13.19 7.94
N ALA A 187 -13.66 13.45 9.25
CA ALA A 187 -13.62 14.82 9.77
C ALA A 187 -12.19 15.37 9.77
N GLU A 188 -11.21 14.51 10.00
CA GLU A 188 -9.79 14.86 10.05
C GLU A 188 -9.04 14.56 8.75
N HIS A 189 -9.70 13.91 7.78
CA HIS A 189 -9.16 13.43 6.51
C HIS A 189 -7.89 12.59 6.69
N MET A 190 -7.94 11.64 7.62
CA MET A 190 -6.80 10.83 8.01
C MET A 190 -7.21 9.44 8.46
N SER A 191 -6.36 8.44 8.20
CA SER A 191 -6.53 7.11 8.78
C SER A 191 -5.97 7.07 10.21
N LEU A 192 -6.80 6.69 11.18
CA LEU A 192 -6.35 6.40 12.54
C LEU A 192 -5.33 5.27 12.55
N TRP A 193 -5.62 4.23 11.77
CA TRP A 193 -4.70 3.15 11.51
C TRP A 193 -4.87 2.58 10.09
N VAL A 194 -3.79 1.97 9.62
CA VAL A 194 -3.68 1.09 8.46
C VAL A 194 -3.16 -0.26 8.94
N ALA A 195 -3.88 -1.33 8.61
CA ALA A 195 -3.58 -2.70 9.03
C ALA A 195 -3.31 -3.58 7.80
N TYR A 196 -2.27 -4.41 7.87
CA TYR A 196 -1.84 -5.21 6.73
C TYR A 196 -1.00 -6.44 7.10
N PRO A 197 -1.03 -7.52 6.28
CA PRO A 197 -0.10 -8.62 6.41
C PRO A 197 1.17 -8.30 5.65
N LEU A 198 2.28 -8.84 6.12
CA LEU A 198 3.59 -8.71 5.50
C LEU A 198 4.29 -10.07 5.51
N ASN A 199 4.59 -10.57 4.31
CA ASN A 199 5.35 -11.79 4.10
C ASN A 199 6.17 -11.66 2.82
N ASN A 200 7.01 -12.64 2.53
CA ASN A 200 7.92 -12.60 1.39
C ASN A 200 7.20 -12.49 0.03
N SER A 201 5.98 -13.04 -0.10
CA SER A 201 5.23 -12.98 -1.36
C SER A 201 4.67 -11.59 -1.67
N ILE A 202 4.26 -10.84 -0.64
CA ILE A 202 3.68 -9.49 -0.78
C ILE A 202 4.78 -8.42 -0.85
N LYS A 203 5.83 -8.57 -0.03
CA LYS A 203 7.01 -7.72 -0.10
C LYS A 203 7.61 -7.80 -1.50
N GLY A 204 7.92 -9.01 -1.99
CA GLY A 204 8.33 -9.27 -3.37
C GLY A 204 9.50 -8.42 -3.88
N SER A 205 9.73 -8.50 -5.18
CA SER A 205 10.73 -7.71 -5.91
C SER A 205 10.34 -7.54 -7.38
N GLY A 206 9.04 -7.59 -7.68
CA GLY A 206 8.48 -7.49 -9.03
C GLY A 206 8.31 -6.06 -9.52
N THR A 207 8.48 -5.06 -8.65
CA THR A 207 8.49 -3.63 -9.00
C THR A 207 9.44 -2.85 -8.10
N SER A 208 9.67 -1.59 -8.45
CA SER A 208 10.27 -0.58 -7.59
C SER A 208 9.19 0.38 -7.06
N ARG A 209 9.62 1.36 -6.24
CA ARG A 209 8.80 2.46 -5.75
C ARG A 209 8.16 3.22 -6.92
N SER A 210 6.83 3.18 -7.02
CA SER A 210 6.07 3.74 -8.15
C SER A 210 5.93 5.26 -8.11
N ASN A 211 5.87 5.87 -6.92
CA ASN A 211 5.49 7.28 -6.76
C ASN A 211 4.13 7.61 -7.41
N ALA A 212 3.22 6.63 -7.48
CA ALA A 212 1.90 6.75 -8.10
C ALA A 212 0.91 7.48 -7.19
N TRP A 213 1.25 8.70 -6.77
CA TRP A 213 0.42 9.55 -5.92
C TRP A 213 -0.98 9.70 -6.50
N GLY A 214 -2.00 9.53 -5.67
CA GLY A 214 -3.37 9.57 -6.13
C GLY A 214 -4.39 9.63 -5.01
N PHE A 215 -5.63 9.89 -5.41
CA PHE A 215 -6.79 9.64 -4.57
C PHE A 215 -7.02 8.13 -4.42
N ASP A 216 -7.44 7.72 -3.23
CA ASP A 216 -7.97 6.40 -2.97
C ASP A 216 -9.30 6.23 -3.72
N PRO A 217 -9.46 5.20 -4.58
CA PRO A 217 -10.71 4.97 -5.31
C PRO A 217 -11.89 4.59 -4.41
N LEU A 218 -11.67 4.19 -3.15
CA LEU A 218 -12.74 3.84 -2.21
C LEU A 218 -13.42 5.07 -1.59
N LEU A 219 -12.90 6.28 -1.85
CA LEU A 219 -13.45 7.54 -1.35
C LEU A 219 -13.63 8.56 -2.49
N PRO A 220 -14.65 9.43 -2.43
CA PRO A 220 -14.76 10.59 -3.30
C PRO A 220 -13.49 11.47 -3.24
N ALA A 221 -13.12 12.10 -4.35
CA ALA A 221 -11.91 12.92 -4.43
C ALA A 221 -11.95 14.16 -3.51
N ASP A 222 -13.15 14.69 -3.25
CA ASP A 222 -13.42 15.81 -2.35
C ASP A 222 -13.59 15.39 -0.88
N ALA A 223 -13.45 14.09 -0.57
CA ALA A 223 -13.48 13.57 0.79
C ALA A 223 -12.07 13.22 1.33
N GLN A 224 -11.00 13.56 0.61
CA GLN A 224 -9.64 13.14 0.97
C GLN A 224 -8.56 14.13 0.48
N PRO A 225 -7.37 14.14 1.10
CA PRO A 225 -6.30 15.06 0.74
C PRO A 225 -5.72 14.78 -0.66
N ASN A 226 -5.48 15.83 -1.45
CA ASN A 226 -4.88 15.70 -2.78
C ASN A 226 -3.34 15.63 -2.71
N VAL A 227 -2.84 14.41 -2.50
CA VAL A 227 -1.40 14.12 -2.41
C VAL A 227 -0.65 14.17 -3.75
N MET A 228 -1.36 14.41 -4.87
CA MET A 228 -0.76 14.58 -6.20
C MET A 228 -0.17 15.98 -6.39
N GLN A 229 -0.74 16.99 -5.75
CA GLN A 229 -0.32 18.39 -5.90
C GLN A 229 0.87 18.78 -5.02
N GLY A 230 1.38 17.86 -4.23
CA GLY A 230 2.58 18.06 -3.42
C GLY A 230 2.44 17.49 -2.02
N SER A 231 3.42 17.83 -1.20
CA SER A 231 3.39 17.52 0.23
C SER A 231 2.44 18.46 0.98
N TYR A 232 2.21 18.15 2.25
CA TYR A 232 1.50 19.06 3.14
C TYR A 232 2.29 20.37 3.30
N GLY A 233 1.57 21.46 3.56
CA GLY A 233 2.13 22.80 3.73
C GLY A 233 3.10 22.86 4.90
N GLY A 234 3.95 23.89 4.96
CA GLY A 234 4.85 24.11 6.10
C GLY A 234 6.00 23.12 6.25
N GLY A 235 6.31 22.32 5.22
CA GLY A 235 7.44 21.38 5.23
C GLY A 235 7.10 19.95 5.66
N TRP A 236 5.84 19.69 6.02
CA TRP A 236 5.36 18.36 6.39
C TRP A 236 5.31 17.42 5.17
N THR A 237 5.93 16.26 5.28
CA THR A 237 6.02 15.26 4.20
C THR A 237 4.78 14.38 4.11
N ARG A 238 4.61 13.68 2.98
CA ARG A 238 3.63 12.61 2.79
C ARG A 238 4.12 11.33 3.47
N GLY A 239 3.91 11.23 4.78
CA GLY A 239 4.30 10.07 5.60
C GLY A 239 3.38 8.89 5.35
N HIS A 240 3.94 7.78 4.86
CA HIS A 240 3.19 6.55 4.62
C HIS A 240 2.87 5.85 5.95
N GLN A 241 1.65 5.32 6.11
CA GLN A 241 1.37 4.36 7.19
C GLN A 241 1.72 2.92 6.75
N LEU A 242 1.35 2.51 5.54
CA LEU A 242 1.86 1.33 4.83
C LEU A 242 3.02 1.76 3.93
N PRO A 243 4.27 1.36 4.20
CA PRO A 243 5.43 1.76 3.40
C PRO A 243 5.40 1.16 2.00
N SER A 244 5.77 1.93 0.97
CA SER A 244 5.92 1.41 -0.40
C SER A 244 6.85 0.19 -0.49
N ALA A 245 7.90 0.13 0.32
CA ALA A 245 8.85 -0.99 0.32
C ALA A 245 8.25 -2.31 0.83
N ASP A 246 7.07 -2.25 1.45
CA ASP A 246 6.35 -3.42 1.96
C ASP A 246 5.42 -4.03 0.87
N ARG A 247 5.32 -3.39 -0.30
CA ARG A 247 4.47 -3.78 -1.44
C ARG A 247 5.22 -3.70 -2.76
N LEU A 248 6.25 -4.51 -2.96
CA LEU A 248 7.02 -4.56 -4.22
C LEU A 248 6.73 -5.81 -5.06
N ALA A 249 5.73 -6.63 -4.70
CA ALA A 249 5.35 -7.79 -5.50
C ALA A 249 4.80 -7.42 -6.89
N THR A 250 3.96 -6.38 -6.97
CA THR A 250 3.38 -5.89 -8.22
C THR A 250 3.31 -4.37 -8.20
N PHE A 251 3.34 -3.74 -9.39
CA PHE A 251 3.16 -2.29 -9.51
C PHE A 251 1.85 -1.83 -8.88
N LYS A 252 0.73 -2.55 -9.08
CA LYS A 252 -0.58 -2.17 -8.54
C LYS A 252 -0.62 -2.21 -7.00
N ALA A 253 -0.05 -3.25 -6.39
CA ALA A 253 0.09 -3.31 -4.93
C ALA A 253 0.93 -2.14 -4.42
N ASN A 254 2.03 -1.83 -5.10
CA ASN A 254 2.88 -0.69 -4.75
C ASN A 254 2.15 0.64 -4.90
N ALA A 255 1.48 0.86 -6.03
CA ALA A 255 0.76 2.10 -6.32
C ALA A 255 -0.33 2.39 -5.29
N SER A 256 -0.99 1.35 -4.76
CA SER A 256 -1.99 1.52 -3.70
C SER A 256 -1.43 2.14 -2.41
N THR A 257 -0.12 2.00 -2.14
CA THR A 257 0.48 2.64 -0.96
C THR A 257 0.62 4.15 -1.11
N PHE A 258 0.39 4.71 -2.30
CA PHE A 258 0.54 6.15 -2.58
C PHE A 258 -0.78 6.92 -2.50
N TYR A 259 -1.85 6.27 -2.04
CA TYR A 259 -3.15 6.91 -1.83
C TYR A 259 -3.15 7.86 -0.63
N GLY A 260 -3.91 8.95 -0.72
CA GLY A 260 -4.05 9.95 0.34
C GLY A 260 -4.53 9.37 1.67
N THR A 261 -5.35 8.33 1.63
CA THR A 261 -5.82 7.57 2.81
C THR A 261 -4.69 6.85 3.57
N ASN A 262 -3.57 6.59 2.91
CA ASN A 262 -2.38 6.01 3.52
C ASN A 262 -1.35 7.07 3.94
N MET A 263 -1.68 8.37 3.82
CA MET A 263 -0.76 9.47 4.10
C MET A 263 -1.16 10.24 5.35
N THR A 264 -0.15 10.67 6.09
CA THR A 264 -0.28 11.62 7.20
C THR A 264 0.81 12.69 7.08
N PRO A 265 0.59 13.91 7.60
CA PRO A 265 1.64 14.92 7.68
C PRO A 265 2.74 14.47 8.64
N GLN A 266 3.94 14.25 8.12
CA GLN A 266 5.05 13.72 8.91
C GLN A 266 6.29 14.58 8.76
N ASP A 267 6.96 14.88 9.88
CA ASP A 267 8.23 15.60 9.91
C ASP A 267 9.26 14.84 9.08
N TYR A 268 10.07 15.57 8.30
CA TYR A 268 11.00 14.96 7.36
C TYR A 268 12.09 14.15 8.07
N ASP A 269 12.68 14.68 9.14
CA ASP A 269 13.76 14.01 9.87
C ASP A 269 13.22 12.82 10.65
N PHE A 270 12.02 12.93 11.22
CA PHE A 270 11.33 11.79 11.83
C PHE A 270 11.07 10.67 10.81
N ASN A 271 10.45 11.02 9.67
CA ASN A 271 10.07 10.08 8.60
C ASN A 271 11.30 9.35 8.02
N CYS A 272 12.33 10.11 7.63
CA CYS A 272 13.53 9.57 6.99
C CYS A 272 14.53 8.94 7.97
N GLY A 273 14.42 9.26 9.27
CA GLY A 273 15.31 8.75 10.32
C GLY A 273 14.71 7.56 11.05
N ILE A 274 14.33 7.79 12.30
CA ILE A 274 13.88 6.74 13.22
C ILE A 274 12.70 5.92 12.68
N TRP A 275 11.75 6.55 11.97
CA TRP A 275 10.58 5.86 11.42
C TRP A 275 10.96 4.89 10.30
N ALA A 276 11.73 5.35 9.31
CA ALA A 276 12.28 4.49 8.27
C ALA A 276 13.15 3.34 8.84
N GLY A 277 13.89 3.61 9.93
CA GLY A 277 14.63 2.60 10.67
C GLY A 277 13.73 1.50 11.25
N LEU A 278 12.63 1.90 11.91
CA LEU A 278 11.63 0.97 12.42
C LEU A 278 10.98 0.15 11.30
N GLU A 279 10.57 0.78 10.20
CA GLU A 279 10.01 0.10 9.03
C GLU A 279 10.98 -0.94 8.44
N GLY A 280 12.28 -0.59 8.36
CA GLY A 280 13.32 -1.51 7.92
C GLY A 280 13.45 -2.74 8.83
N LYS A 281 13.32 -2.54 10.14
CA LYS A 281 13.34 -3.62 11.11
C LYS A 281 12.11 -4.52 11.01
N VAL A 282 10.92 -3.93 10.85
CA VAL A 282 9.65 -4.65 10.61
C VAL A 282 9.76 -5.55 9.38
N ARG A 283 10.27 -5.03 8.25
CA ARG A 283 10.53 -5.83 7.04
C ARG A 283 11.52 -6.98 7.27
N SER A 284 12.50 -6.78 8.14
CA SER A 284 13.46 -7.84 8.50
C SER A 284 12.76 -8.97 9.26
N TYR A 285 11.89 -8.66 10.22
CA TYR A 285 11.08 -9.68 10.91
C TYR A 285 10.11 -10.40 9.98
N ALA A 286 9.49 -9.68 9.04
CA ALA A 286 8.62 -10.30 8.05
C ALA A 286 9.34 -11.32 7.16
N SER A 287 10.67 -11.19 7.02
CA SER A 287 11.49 -12.15 6.27
C SER A 287 11.80 -13.42 7.07
N LEU A 288 11.63 -13.38 8.40
CA LEU A 288 11.86 -14.48 9.35
C LEU A 288 10.56 -15.17 9.79
N SER A 289 9.41 -14.55 9.54
CA SER A 289 8.08 -15.07 9.85
C SER A 289 7.48 -15.86 8.69
N ASP A 290 6.47 -16.68 8.98
CA ASP A 290 5.47 -17.06 7.97
C ASP A 290 4.73 -15.80 7.50
N THR A 291 4.18 -15.05 8.47
CA THR A 291 3.51 -13.77 8.24
C THR A 291 3.76 -12.86 9.44
N LEU A 292 4.05 -11.59 9.17
CA LEU A 292 4.04 -10.51 10.15
C LEU A 292 2.78 -9.68 9.91
N TYR A 293 1.93 -9.61 10.92
CA TYR A 293 0.72 -8.81 10.94
C TYR A 293 1.06 -7.44 11.50
N VAL A 294 0.76 -6.37 10.77
CA VAL A 294 1.23 -5.02 11.11
C VAL A 294 0.04 -4.06 11.16
N VAL A 295 -0.03 -3.28 12.23
CA VAL A 295 -0.92 -2.12 12.35
C VAL A 295 -0.05 -0.90 12.50
N THR A 296 -0.31 0.12 11.70
CA THR A 296 0.41 1.40 11.75
C THR A 296 -0.58 2.52 11.86
N GLY A 297 -0.33 3.48 12.72
CA GLY A 297 -1.26 4.59 12.88
C GLY A 297 -0.63 5.77 13.58
N CYS A 298 -1.46 6.72 13.96
CA CYS A 298 -1.01 7.95 14.60
C CYS A 298 -2.05 8.49 15.58
N GLN A 299 -1.59 9.25 16.58
CA GLN A 299 -2.47 9.96 17.50
C GLN A 299 -2.58 11.42 17.07
N TYR A 300 -3.78 11.87 16.74
CA TYR A 300 -4.02 13.25 16.32
C TYR A 300 -5.13 13.95 17.11
N LYS A 301 -5.96 13.23 17.88
CA LYS A 301 -7.13 13.79 18.57
C LYS A 301 -6.76 14.99 19.46
N GLU A 302 -5.69 14.85 20.25
CA GLU A 302 -5.15 15.89 21.15
C GLU A 302 -4.26 16.93 20.46
N SER A 303 -4.04 16.82 19.14
CA SER A 303 -3.22 17.78 18.42
C SER A 303 -3.93 19.12 18.26
N SER A 304 -3.24 20.18 18.65
CA SER A 304 -3.63 21.57 18.34
C SER A 304 -3.03 22.09 17.04
N MET A 305 -2.09 21.35 16.45
CA MET A 305 -1.39 21.74 15.24
C MET A 305 -2.11 21.22 14.00
N PHE A 306 -2.22 22.09 13.00
CA PHE A 306 -2.80 21.77 11.71
C PHE A 306 -1.84 22.18 10.60
N THR A 307 -1.87 21.43 9.52
CA THR A 307 -1.28 21.84 8.25
C THR A 307 -2.33 21.83 7.15
N GLY A 308 -2.07 22.58 6.10
CA GLY A 308 -2.93 22.66 4.93
C GLY A 308 -2.34 21.92 3.74
N MET A 309 -3.15 21.75 2.69
CA MET A 309 -2.66 21.44 1.34
C MET A 309 -2.98 22.60 0.41
N SER A 310 -2.30 22.67 -0.73
CA SER A 310 -2.56 23.68 -1.78
C SER A 310 -4.02 23.67 -2.26
N THR A 311 -4.72 22.55 -2.10
CA THR A 311 -6.13 22.36 -2.46
C THR A 311 -7.13 22.86 -1.42
N GLY A 312 -6.68 23.38 -0.27
CA GLY A 312 -7.56 23.92 0.78
C GLY A 312 -7.95 22.93 1.87
N PHE A 313 -7.59 21.65 1.76
CA PHE A 313 -7.74 20.69 2.86
C PHE A 313 -6.87 21.09 4.04
N ARG A 314 -7.44 21.00 5.25
CA ARG A 314 -6.73 21.20 6.51
C ARG A 314 -6.78 19.89 7.28
N VAL A 315 -5.62 19.42 7.71
CA VAL A 315 -5.43 18.17 8.44
C VAL A 315 -4.65 18.42 9.72
N LYS A 316 -4.94 17.67 10.78
CA LYS A 316 -4.13 17.73 12.00
C LYS A 316 -2.75 17.16 11.75
N VAL A 317 -1.76 17.71 12.43
CA VAL A 317 -0.42 17.10 12.51
C VAL A 317 -0.43 16.13 13.69
N PRO A 318 -0.18 14.83 13.50
CA PRO A 318 -0.20 13.88 14.61
C PRO A 318 0.83 14.23 15.70
N THR A 319 0.53 13.91 16.96
CA THR A 319 1.44 14.07 18.09
C THR A 319 2.35 12.86 18.28
N HIS A 320 1.88 11.67 17.89
CA HIS A 320 2.61 10.41 17.99
C HIS A 320 2.30 9.52 16.80
N TYR A 321 3.24 8.62 16.50
CA TYR A 321 3.05 7.49 15.59
C TYR A 321 3.19 6.19 16.35
N PHE A 322 2.37 5.21 16.00
CA PHE A 322 2.47 3.88 16.58
C PHE A 322 2.57 2.79 15.52
N LYS A 323 3.17 1.68 15.92
CA LYS A 323 3.12 0.44 15.17
C LYS A 323 2.91 -0.73 16.14
N ALA A 324 1.92 -1.56 15.88
CA ALA A 324 1.74 -2.84 16.53
C ALA A 324 2.13 -3.94 15.55
N VAL A 325 2.85 -4.96 16.00
CA VAL A 325 3.28 -6.08 15.17
C VAL A 325 3.01 -7.39 15.87
N LEU A 326 2.41 -8.33 15.14
CA LEU A 326 2.18 -9.70 15.57
C LEU A 326 2.91 -10.64 14.60
N PHE A 327 3.98 -11.26 15.10
CA PHE A 327 4.77 -12.23 14.36
C PHE A 327 4.11 -13.60 14.45
N ARG A 328 3.99 -14.28 13.30
CA ARG A 328 3.66 -15.71 13.22
C ARG A 328 4.83 -16.50 12.65
N GLY A 329 5.34 -17.46 13.39
CA GLY A 329 6.43 -18.31 12.93
C GLY A 329 7.11 -19.07 14.06
N HIS A 330 8.27 -19.64 13.75
CA HIS A 330 9.05 -20.39 14.73
C HIS A 330 10.03 -19.44 15.45
N SER A 331 9.89 -19.32 16.77
CA SER A 331 10.79 -18.54 17.62
C SER A 331 10.82 -19.16 19.02
N PRO A 332 11.96 -19.18 19.71
CA PRO A 332 12.03 -19.62 21.11
C PRO A 332 11.27 -18.69 22.07
N TYR A 333 10.94 -17.48 21.61
CA TYR A 333 10.15 -16.49 22.37
C TYR A 333 8.66 -16.53 22.03
N ALA A 334 8.25 -17.36 21.07
CA ALA A 334 6.87 -17.41 20.63
C ALA A 334 6.01 -18.33 21.52
N THR A 335 4.82 -17.86 21.84
CA THR A 335 3.74 -18.65 22.44
C THR A 335 2.83 -19.14 21.32
N ASP A 336 2.73 -20.46 21.13
CA ASP A 336 1.93 -21.07 20.06
C ASP A 336 2.28 -20.57 18.64
N GLY A 337 3.55 -20.23 18.43
CA GLY A 337 4.02 -19.67 17.17
C GLY A 337 3.74 -18.17 16.99
N PHE A 338 3.29 -17.46 18.04
CA PHE A 338 3.04 -16.03 18.03
C PHE A 338 3.89 -15.26 19.03
N MET A 339 4.31 -14.05 18.66
CA MET A 339 4.94 -13.05 19.54
C MET A 339 4.57 -11.65 19.05
N ALA A 340 4.43 -10.69 19.94
CA ALA A 340 3.94 -9.36 19.60
C ALA A 340 4.76 -8.23 20.22
N ALA A 341 4.78 -7.07 19.57
CA ALA A 341 5.44 -5.87 20.07
C ALA A 341 4.66 -4.62 19.66
N GLY A 342 4.65 -3.63 20.55
CA GLY A 342 4.14 -2.30 20.31
C GLY A 342 5.28 -1.28 20.23
N PHE A 343 5.05 -0.22 19.48
CA PHE A 343 5.90 0.97 19.40
C PHE A 343 5.02 2.21 19.46
N LEU A 344 5.39 3.18 20.29
CA LEU A 344 4.74 4.51 20.32
C LEU A 344 5.82 5.59 20.39
N LEU A 345 6.00 6.32 19.28
CA LEU A 345 7.04 7.32 19.13
C LEU A 345 6.41 8.71 19.12
N PRO A 346 6.93 9.69 19.90
CA PRO A 346 6.53 11.08 19.77
C PRO A 346 6.94 11.60 18.39
N HIS A 347 6.03 12.35 17.76
CA HIS A 347 6.27 12.94 16.44
C HIS A 347 7.17 14.18 16.57
N ASP A 348 8.47 13.92 16.72
CA ASP A 348 9.49 14.92 17.01
C ASP A 348 10.78 14.62 16.24
N SER A 349 11.32 15.61 15.51
CA SER A 349 12.59 15.48 14.79
C SER A 349 13.78 15.25 15.72
N ALA A 350 13.70 15.69 16.99
CA ALA A 350 14.77 15.53 17.98
C ALA A 350 15.09 14.06 18.30
N ILE A 351 14.18 13.14 18.01
CA ILE A 351 14.39 11.70 18.22
C ILE A 351 14.88 10.97 16.97
N SER A 352 15.05 11.66 15.83
CA SER A 352 15.40 11.04 14.54
C SER A 352 16.66 10.16 14.60
N GLY A 353 17.66 10.55 15.39
CA GLY A 353 18.91 9.79 15.57
C GLY A 353 18.91 8.78 16.73
N ARG A 354 17.79 8.60 17.44
CA ARG A 354 17.68 7.65 18.56
C ARG A 354 17.34 6.24 18.09
N SER A 355 17.46 5.27 18.99
CA SER A 355 17.00 3.92 18.73
C SER A 355 15.48 3.85 18.85
N PHE A 356 14.80 3.25 17.87
CA PHE A 356 13.36 2.96 18.01
C PHE A 356 13.08 1.96 19.14
N LEU A 357 14.10 1.21 19.59
CA LEU A 357 13.99 0.32 20.76
C LEU A 357 13.75 1.08 22.07
N ASP A 358 14.08 2.37 22.13
CA ASP A 358 13.78 3.20 23.31
C ASP A 358 12.26 3.43 23.47
N TYR A 359 11.46 3.06 22.46
CA TYR A 359 10.02 3.28 22.37
C TYR A 359 9.23 1.97 22.20
N ILE A 360 9.87 0.82 22.42
CA ILE A 360 9.23 -0.49 22.34
C ILE A 360 8.49 -0.81 23.65
N MET A 361 7.35 -1.48 23.55
CA MET A 361 6.48 -1.84 24.69
C MET A 361 5.65 -3.09 24.38
N SER A 362 5.02 -3.67 25.38
CA SER A 362 4.04 -4.75 25.18
C SER A 362 2.81 -4.25 24.39
N ILE A 363 1.96 -5.17 23.93
CA ILE A 363 0.68 -4.76 23.31
C ILE A 363 -0.22 -4.13 24.37
N ASP A 364 -0.35 -4.73 25.56
CA ASP A 364 -1.12 -4.17 26.68
C ASP A 364 -0.76 -2.70 26.98
N GLU A 365 0.54 -2.39 27.00
CA GLU A 365 1.02 -1.03 27.24
C GLU A 365 0.68 -0.08 26.09
N LEU A 366 0.74 -0.55 24.85
CA LEU A 366 0.35 0.23 23.68
C LEU A 366 -1.15 0.49 23.68
N GLU A 367 -1.98 -0.51 23.97
CA GLU A 367 -3.43 -0.38 24.11
C GLU A 367 -3.79 0.64 25.19
N ALA A 368 -3.17 0.54 26.36
CA ALA A 368 -3.38 1.49 27.46
C ALA A 368 -3.04 2.95 27.09
N LYS A 369 -2.09 3.17 26.18
CA LYS A 369 -1.67 4.51 25.73
C LYS A 369 -2.45 5.03 24.52
N THR A 370 -3.04 4.15 23.72
CA THR A 370 -3.72 4.51 22.47
C THR A 370 -5.24 4.42 22.55
N GLY A 371 -5.77 3.62 23.49
CA GLY A 371 -7.18 3.26 23.57
C GLY A 371 -7.65 2.34 22.44
N ILE A 372 -6.73 1.71 21.70
CA ILE A 372 -7.05 0.80 20.59
C ILE A 372 -6.75 -0.61 21.07
N ASN A 373 -7.69 -1.55 20.90
CA ASN A 373 -7.43 -2.98 21.11
C ASN A 373 -6.80 -3.58 19.85
N PHE A 374 -5.58 -4.08 19.95
CA PHE A 374 -4.81 -4.66 18.83
C PHE A 374 -4.87 -6.18 18.86
N PHE A 375 -5.06 -6.76 17.67
CA PHE A 375 -5.10 -8.22 17.48
C PHE A 375 -6.18 -8.99 18.28
N PRO A 376 -7.41 -8.46 18.48
CA PRO A 376 -8.45 -9.13 19.28
C PRO A 376 -8.84 -10.51 18.72
N ASN A 377 -8.75 -10.68 17.40
CA ASN A 377 -9.05 -11.94 16.72
C ASN A 377 -8.06 -13.07 17.06
N LEU A 378 -6.94 -12.77 17.71
CA LEU A 378 -5.95 -13.77 18.12
C LEU A 378 -6.48 -14.66 19.25
N GLU A 379 -7.33 -14.14 20.14
CA GLU A 379 -7.89 -14.88 21.28
C GLU A 379 -8.57 -16.17 20.82
N GLU A 380 -9.40 -16.11 19.77
CA GLU A 380 -10.09 -17.26 19.21
C GLU A 380 -9.14 -18.32 18.62
N VAL A 381 -7.93 -17.92 18.23
CA VAL A 381 -6.93 -18.80 17.60
C VAL A 381 -6.10 -19.55 18.64
N VAL A 382 -5.64 -18.87 19.69
CA VAL A 382 -4.67 -19.43 20.65
C VAL A 382 -5.29 -19.77 22.01
N GLY A 383 -6.48 -19.22 22.30
CA GLY A 383 -7.17 -19.27 23.58
C GLY A 383 -6.70 -18.18 24.56
N GLN A 384 -7.61 -17.77 25.44
CA GLN A 384 -7.44 -16.60 26.34
C GLN A 384 -6.11 -16.56 27.10
N ALA A 385 -5.71 -17.67 27.74
CA ALA A 385 -4.48 -17.68 28.53
C ALA A 385 -3.21 -17.41 27.70
N LYS A 386 -3.18 -17.88 26.44
CA LYS A 386 -2.03 -17.65 25.55
C LYS A 386 -2.08 -16.27 24.92
N TYR A 387 -3.27 -15.80 24.57
CA TYR A 387 -3.50 -14.45 24.07
C TYR A 387 -2.96 -13.42 25.05
N GLN A 388 -3.38 -13.48 26.32
CA GLN A 388 -2.88 -12.60 27.38
C GLN A 388 -1.35 -12.69 27.56
N ALA A 389 -0.76 -13.88 27.46
CA ALA A 389 0.69 -14.05 27.53
C ALA A 389 1.44 -13.44 26.33
N ILE A 390 0.80 -13.36 25.16
CA ILE A 390 1.37 -12.72 23.97
C ILE A 390 1.22 -11.19 24.08
N GLU A 391 0.10 -10.69 24.58
CA GLU A 391 -0.13 -9.25 24.71
C GLU A 391 0.75 -8.60 25.77
N SER A 392 0.97 -9.30 26.89
CA SER A 392 1.80 -8.83 28.01
C SER A 392 3.29 -9.12 27.83
N GLN A 393 3.71 -9.62 26.67
CA GLN A 393 5.09 -10.04 26.44
C GLN A 393 6.05 -8.84 26.49
N GLU A 394 7.23 -9.03 27.10
CA GLU A 394 8.35 -8.07 27.07
C GLU A 394 9.17 -8.21 25.76
N PRO A 395 8.99 -7.33 24.77
CA PRO A 395 9.50 -7.57 23.41
C PRO A 395 10.99 -7.23 23.25
N SER A 396 11.55 -6.43 24.15
CA SER A 396 12.98 -6.03 24.15
C SER A 396 13.94 -7.23 24.20
N ASN A 397 13.45 -8.39 24.67
CA ASN A 397 14.23 -9.63 24.73
C ASN A 397 14.53 -10.25 23.36
N TRP A 398 13.69 -9.96 22.35
CA TRP A 398 13.79 -10.59 21.03
C TRP A 398 13.84 -9.59 19.87
N TRP A 399 13.43 -8.34 20.07
CA TRP A 399 13.59 -7.25 19.12
C TRP A 399 14.97 -6.59 19.29
N LYS A 400 15.98 -7.07 18.54
CA LYS A 400 17.39 -6.64 18.68
C LYS A 400 17.97 -5.99 17.44
#